data_AF-A0A7C4MAS3-F1
#
_entry.id   AF-A0A7C4MAS3-F1
#
_cell.length_a   1.000
_cell.length_b   1.000
_cell.length_c   1.000
_cell.angle_alpha   90.00
_cell.angle_beta   90.00
_cell.angle_gamma   90.00
#
_symmetry.space_group_name_H-M   'P 1'
#
loop_
_entity.id
_entity.type
_entity.pdbx_description
1 polymer ?
#
loop_
_entity_poly.entity_id
_entity_poly.type
_entity_poly.pdbx_seq_one_letter_code
_entity_poly.pdbx_strand_id
1 'polypeptide(L)'
;MEILPIRKNHFITLSYIFFAASILLLICSSWAKVSDFPAKNMIGLAEELSECFWLGLLFILLSMFFLVFDPCCHRHEKMFVAEVLLFAIYLYAIPALVEENVYYPDTWGHSAGVVSILINGNYDKTGIWYVMQYPGAFILLSVAVLVSGLDPITFVKYYPIMFSGYIVLVSYLLFRKLFPNKKMSYFATIFFVSGSVWALPKHFCPNGPALILYLLIFNLALSKKALEKTLLIILLTASIIVTHPTTIPFLIVSATLIPVASILLYKRIENISLNNGWSLSKFFPIFVIILWFTWSIFNATGVLTYITKTVARFFGSLSEFISLERTAERLHTTSPLIIGQTLKMSYTILYTLMSFIGALCLTFDVFKKKKRENAHL
;
A
#
# COMPACT_ATOMS: atom_id res chain seq x y z
N MET A 1 -12.68 29.11 -38.47
CA MET A 1 -13.29 28.84 -37.15
C MET A 1 -12.16 28.92 -36.13
N GLU A 2 -11.83 30.13 -35.67
CA GLU A 2 -10.81 30.36 -34.66
C GLU A 2 -11.38 29.91 -33.31
N ILE A 3 -10.80 28.85 -32.74
CA ILE A 3 -11.12 28.43 -31.38
C ILE A 3 -10.55 29.51 -30.46
N LEU A 4 -11.43 30.36 -29.93
CA LEU A 4 -11.12 31.38 -28.93
C LEU A 4 -10.20 30.78 -27.85
N PRO A 5 -9.10 31.46 -27.48
CA PRO A 5 -8.21 30.96 -26.44
C PRO A 5 -8.98 30.99 -25.12
N ILE A 6 -9.54 29.84 -24.72
CA ILE A 6 -10.04 29.62 -23.37
C ILE A 6 -8.91 30.05 -22.43
N ARG A 7 -9.13 31.17 -21.73
CA ARG A 7 -8.15 31.79 -20.82
C ARG A 7 -7.60 30.71 -19.90
N LYS A 8 -6.29 30.45 -20.01
CA LYS A 8 -5.50 29.40 -19.35
C LYS A 8 -5.64 29.30 -17.81
N ASN A 9 -6.41 30.18 -17.16
CA ASN A 9 -6.57 30.21 -15.70
C ASN A 9 -7.89 29.60 -15.19
N HIS A 10 -8.86 29.28 -16.04
CA HIS A 10 -10.16 28.80 -15.57
C HIS A 10 -10.09 27.37 -15.00
N PHE A 11 -9.33 26.47 -15.62
CA PHE A 11 -9.23 25.07 -15.19
C PHE A 11 -8.62 24.95 -13.79
N ILE A 12 -7.54 25.70 -13.54
CA ILE A 12 -6.89 25.72 -12.23
C ILE A 12 -7.81 26.33 -11.17
N THR A 13 -8.50 27.43 -11.49
CA THR A 13 -9.45 28.06 -10.56
C THR A 13 -10.56 27.08 -10.19
N LEU A 14 -11.09 26.34 -11.17
CA LEU A 14 -12.09 25.29 -10.92
C LEU A 14 -11.54 24.16 -10.05
N SER A 15 -10.30 23.70 -10.28
CA SER A 15 -9.64 22.72 -9.41
C SER A 15 -9.57 23.21 -7.96
N TYR A 16 -9.12 24.44 -7.69
CA TYR A 16 -9.12 24.97 -6.31
C TYR A 16 -10.51 25.04 -5.67
N ILE A 17 -11.54 25.45 -6.44
CA ILE A 17 -12.92 25.51 -5.94
C ILE A 17 -13.43 24.11 -5.60
N PHE A 18 -13.26 23.13 -6.50
CA PHE A 18 -13.73 21.76 -6.26
C PHE A 18 -12.95 21.07 -5.13
N PHE A 19 -11.65 21.31 -5.01
CA PHE A 19 -10.86 20.83 -3.89
C PHE A 19 -11.36 21.37 -2.55
N ALA A 20 -11.55 22.69 -2.44
CA ALA A 20 -12.06 23.32 -1.22
C ALA A 20 -13.47 22.82 -0.87
N ALA A 21 -14.37 22.72 -1.86
CA ALA A 21 -15.69 22.18 -1.66
C ALA A 21 -15.67 20.70 -1.22
N SER A 22 -14.76 19.89 -1.79
CA SER A 22 -14.59 18.49 -1.38
C SER A 22 -14.11 18.36 0.07
N ILE A 23 -13.25 19.26 0.57
CA ILE A 23 -12.85 19.27 2.00
C ILE A 23 -14.07 19.53 2.89
N LEU A 24 -14.87 20.55 2.57
CA LEU A 24 -16.06 20.88 3.35
C LEU A 24 -17.08 19.73 3.37
N LEU A 25 -17.28 19.08 2.22
CA LEU A 25 -18.16 17.91 2.09
C LEU A 25 -17.64 16.69 2.86
N LEU A 26 -16.32 16.48 2.92
CA LEU A 26 -15.73 15.42 3.74
C LEU A 26 -16.01 15.65 5.22
N ILE A 27 -15.81 16.90 5.69
CA ILE A 27 -16.10 17.28 7.07
C ILE A 27 -17.58 17.03 7.38
N CYS A 28 -18.49 17.47 6.51
CA CYS A 28 -19.92 17.23 6.65
C CYS A 28 -20.25 15.73 6.73
N SER A 29 -19.61 14.91 5.88
CA SER A 29 -19.84 13.46 5.87
C SER A 29 -19.38 12.75 7.16
N SER A 30 -18.39 13.31 7.87
CA SER A 30 -17.81 12.67 9.07
C SER A 30 -18.70 12.72 10.32
N TRP A 31 -19.81 13.47 10.26
CA TRP A 31 -20.75 13.65 11.37
C TRP A 31 -21.75 12.50 11.49
N ALA A 32 -22.04 11.80 10.40
CA ALA A 32 -22.88 10.61 10.44
C ALA A 32 -22.07 9.45 11.03
N LYS A 33 -22.60 8.80 12.09
CA LYS A 33 -22.02 7.60 12.69
C LYS A 33 -22.91 6.41 12.45
N VAL A 34 -22.31 5.36 11.88
CA VAL A 34 -22.92 4.06 11.63
C VAL A 34 -22.42 3.12 12.73
N SER A 35 -23.36 2.62 13.53
CA SER A 35 -23.10 1.64 14.61
C SER A 35 -23.53 0.23 14.20
N ASP A 36 -24.61 0.11 13.42
CA ASP A 36 -25.19 -1.17 13.01
C ASP A 36 -25.31 -1.28 11.49
N PHE A 37 -25.06 -2.49 10.98
CA PHE A 37 -25.20 -2.84 9.56
C PHE A 37 -26.42 -3.73 9.38
N PRO A 38 -27.56 -3.18 8.93
CA PRO A 38 -28.74 -4.01 8.71
C PRO A 38 -28.47 -4.99 7.57
N ALA A 39 -28.81 -6.27 7.79
CA ALA A 39 -28.55 -7.37 6.85
C ALA A 39 -29.23 -7.20 5.46
N LYS A 40 -30.15 -6.23 5.35
CA LYS A 40 -30.82 -5.85 4.10
C LYS A 40 -29.93 -5.08 3.13
N ASN A 41 -28.83 -4.49 3.61
CA ASN A 41 -27.98 -3.63 2.77
C ASN A 41 -27.17 -4.48 1.80
N MET A 42 -27.36 -4.25 0.50
CA MET A 42 -26.76 -5.08 -0.54
C MET A 42 -25.31 -4.67 -0.86
N ILE A 43 -25.01 -3.38 -0.73
CA ILE A 43 -23.71 -2.75 -1.01
C ILE A 43 -22.98 -2.38 0.31
N GLY A 44 -23.54 -2.81 1.45
CA GLY A 44 -22.93 -2.66 2.78
C GLY A 44 -22.74 -1.21 3.19
N LEU A 45 -21.54 -0.86 3.64
CA LEU A 45 -21.21 0.48 4.15
C LEU A 45 -21.51 1.60 3.15
N ALA A 46 -21.44 1.33 1.84
CA ALA A 46 -21.67 2.33 0.80
C ALA A 46 -23.11 2.92 0.83
N GLU A 47 -24.11 2.12 1.20
CA GLU A 47 -25.51 2.55 1.30
C GLU A 47 -25.75 3.46 2.52
N GLU A 48 -24.89 3.36 3.53
CA GLU A 48 -24.97 4.14 4.77
C GLU A 48 -24.15 5.45 4.69
N LEU A 49 -23.43 5.68 3.59
CA LEU A 49 -22.67 6.92 3.41
C LEU A 49 -23.59 8.08 3.02
N SER A 50 -23.41 9.21 3.69
CA SER A 50 -24.15 10.45 3.37
C SER A 50 -23.97 10.87 1.91
N GLU A 51 -24.97 11.57 1.36
CA GLU A 51 -24.87 12.20 0.03
C GLU A 51 -23.68 13.16 -0.07
N CYS A 52 -23.33 13.82 1.05
CA CYS A 52 -22.15 14.68 1.14
C CYS A 52 -20.86 13.93 0.84
N PHE A 53 -20.72 12.67 1.26
CA PHE A 53 -19.56 11.85 0.93
C PHE A 53 -19.44 11.67 -0.58
N TRP A 54 -20.51 11.27 -1.26
CA TRP A 54 -20.50 10.98 -2.69
C TRP A 54 -20.28 12.24 -3.53
N LEU A 55 -20.91 13.36 -3.17
CA LEU A 55 -20.67 14.65 -3.81
C LEU A 55 -19.23 15.13 -3.60
N GLY A 56 -18.70 14.96 -2.39
CA GLY A 56 -17.33 15.30 -2.06
C GLY A 56 -16.31 14.48 -2.85
N LEU A 57 -16.56 13.18 -3.00
CA LEU A 57 -15.76 12.27 -3.84
C LEU A 57 -15.82 12.68 -5.32
N LEU A 58 -17.00 13.01 -5.83
CA LEU A 58 -17.16 13.52 -7.19
C LEU A 58 -16.35 14.81 -7.40
N PHE A 59 -16.41 15.74 -6.45
CA PHE A 59 -15.70 17.01 -6.55
C PHE A 59 -14.19 16.84 -6.53
N ILE A 60 -13.63 15.95 -5.70
CA ILE A 60 -12.18 15.71 -5.75
C ILE A 60 -11.74 15.05 -7.06
N LEU A 61 -12.57 14.17 -7.65
CA LEU A 61 -12.32 13.59 -8.97
C LEU A 61 -12.34 14.67 -10.07
N LEU A 62 -13.32 15.59 -10.03
CA LEU A 62 -13.39 16.72 -10.95
C LEU A 62 -12.19 17.66 -10.77
N SER A 63 -11.80 17.94 -9.53
CA SER A 63 -10.62 18.75 -9.20
C SER A 63 -9.35 18.19 -9.86
N MET A 64 -9.08 16.89 -9.65
CA MET A 64 -7.96 16.20 -10.27
C MET A 64 -8.06 16.17 -11.79
N PHE A 65 -9.27 15.98 -12.35
CA PHE A 65 -9.48 16.03 -13.78
C PHE A 65 -9.06 17.40 -14.35
N PHE A 66 -9.58 18.50 -13.81
CA PHE A 66 -9.23 19.84 -14.27
C PHE A 66 -7.73 20.12 -14.10
N LEU A 67 -7.12 19.68 -13.00
CA LEU A 67 -5.69 19.86 -12.76
C LEU A 67 -4.83 19.07 -13.75
N VAL A 68 -5.11 17.78 -13.98
CA VAL A 68 -4.29 16.91 -14.84
C VAL A 68 -4.40 17.31 -16.32
N PHE A 69 -5.59 17.73 -16.75
CA PHE A 69 -5.82 18.18 -18.13
C PHE A 69 -5.39 19.63 -18.37
N ASP A 70 -5.09 20.40 -17.33
CA ASP A 70 -4.51 21.74 -17.49
C ASP A 70 -3.15 21.70 -18.23
N PRO A 71 -2.89 22.59 -19.20
CA PRO A 71 -1.62 22.66 -19.91
C PRO A 71 -0.42 23.04 -19.02
N CYS A 72 -0.66 23.75 -17.92
CA CYS A 72 0.32 24.25 -16.96
C CYS A 72 0.34 23.45 -15.65
N CYS A 73 -0.28 22.26 -15.60
CA CYS A 73 -0.38 21.40 -14.41
C CYS A 73 0.97 21.19 -13.69
N HIS A 74 2.08 21.19 -14.43
CA HIS A 74 3.43 20.99 -13.92
C HIS A 74 3.88 22.04 -12.90
N ARG A 75 3.22 23.21 -12.86
CA ARG A 75 3.47 24.31 -11.90
C ARG A 75 2.72 24.10 -10.58
N HIS A 76 1.72 23.22 -10.57
CA HIS A 76 0.79 23.01 -9.46
C HIS A 76 0.97 21.64 -8.82
N GLU A 77 2.22 21.17 -8.77
CA GLU A 77 2.59 19.85 -8.28
C GLU A 77 2.17 19.62 -6.82
N LYS A 78 2.28 20.66 -5.98
CA LYS A 78 1.83 20.61 -4.59
C LYS A 78 0.31 20.43 -4.47
N MET A 79 -0.44 21.07 -5.36
CA MET A 79 -1.90 20.93 -5.42
C MET A 79 -2.27 19.50 -5.80
N PHE A 80 -1.60 18.92 -6.80
CA PHE A 80 -1.82 17.53 -7.19
C PHE A 80 -1.62 16.57 -6.01
N VAL A 81 -0.52 16.71 -5.27
CA VAL A 81 -0.27 15.87 -4.09
C VAL A 81 -1.36 16.06 -3.03
N ALA A 82 -1.79 17.30 -2.77
CA ALA A 82 -2.88 17.57 -1.84
C ALA A 82 -4.22 16.97 -2.28
N GLU A 83 -4.55 17.05 -3.57
CA GLU A 83 -5.76 16.44 -4.14
C GLU A 83 -5.75 14.91 -4.02
N VAL A 84 -4.62 14.27 -4.35
CA VAL A 84 -4.50 12.82 -4.23
C VAL A 84 -4.49 12.37 -2.76
N LEU A 85 -3.94 13.17 -1.84
CA LEU A 85 -4.06 12.92 -0.40
C LEU A 85 -5.51 12.95 0.04
N LEU A 86 -6.26 13.98 -0.34
CA LEU A 86 -7.69 14.06 -0.01
C LEU A 86 -8.46 12.90 -0.62
N PHE A 87 -8.21 12.57 -1.88
CA PHE A 87 -8.79 11.40 -2.54
C PHE A 87 -8.46 10.09 -1.80
N ALA A 88 -7.21 9.92 -1.36
CA ALA A 88 -6.82 8.75 -0.58
C ALA A 88 -7.58 8.69 0.76
N ILE A 89 -7.79 9.82 1.45
CA ILE A 89 -8.62 9.87 2.65
C ILE A 89 -10.04 9.40 2.34
N TYR A 90 -10.66 9.86 1.25
CA TYR A 90 -11.98 9.38 0.82
C TYR A 90 -12.03 7.86 0.59
N LEU A 91 -10.93 7.19 0.24
CA LEU A 91 -10.93 5.74 -0.03
C LEU A 91 -10.50 4.88 1.18
N TYR A 92 -9.52 5.36 1.94
CA TYR A 92 -8.91 4.64 3.05
C TYR A 92 -9.63 4.89 4.37
N ALA A 93 -10.10 6.12 4.58
CA ALA A 93 -10.58 6.59 5.88
C ALA A 93 -12.07 6.39 6.10
N ILE A 94 -12.83 5.90 5.11
CA ILE A 94 -14.29 5.73 5.22
C ILE A 94 -14.65 5.06 6.56
N PRO A 95 -14.11 3.87 6.89
CA PRO A 95 -14.51 3.21 8.13
C PRO A 95 -14.13 4.02 9.38
N ALA A 96 -12.99 4.72 9.35
CA ALA A 96 -12.56 5.57 10.47
C ALA A 96 -13.46 6.80 10.69
N LEU A 97 -14.03 7.34 9.60
CA LEU A 97 -14.82 8.57 9.60
C LEU A 97 -16.29 8.31 9.90
N VAL A 98 -16.86 7.25 9.35
CA VAL A 98 -18.31 6.99 9.48
C VAL A 98 -18.65 5.92 10.50
N GLU A 99 -17.73 5.02 10.87
CA GLU A 99 -18.06 4.00 11.87
C GLU A 99 -17.67 4.45 13.28
N GLU A 100 -18.46 3.99 14.25
CA GLU A 100 -18.18 4.21 15.65
C GLU A 100 -16.97 3.37 16.11
N ASN A 101 -16.93 2.10 15.70
CA ASN A 101 -15.94 1.12 16.12
C ASN A 101 -14.87 0.84 15.05
N VAL A 102 -13.82 0.13 15.45
CA VAL A 102 -12.81 -0.37 14.50
C VAL A 102 -13.45 -1.45 13.61
N TYR A 103 -13.55 -1.17 12.32
CA TYR A 103 -14.26 -2.01 11.34
C TYR A 103 -13.70 -3.41 11.17
N TYR A 104 -12.37 -3.54 11.08
CA TYR A 104 -11.75 -4.80 10.68
C TYR A 104 -11.51 -5.72 11.89
N PRO A 105 -12.08 -6.94 11.93
CA PRO A 105 -11.94 -7.84 13.07
C PRO A 105 -10.48 -8.16 13.43
N ASP A 106 -9.65 -8.38 12.40
CA ASP A 106 -8.23 -8.74 12.57
C ASP A 106 -7.41 -7.61 13.22
N THR A 107 -7.88 -6.37 13.09
CA THR A 107 -7.24 -5.22 13.70
C THR A 107 -7.27 -5.28 15.22
N TRP A 108 -8.28 -5.89 15.83
CA TRP A 108 -8.32 -6.08 17.27
C TRP A 108 -7.17 -6.96 17.77
N GLY A 109 -6.88 -8.05 17.06
CA GLY A 109 -5.72 -8.91 17.37
C GLY A 109 -4.38 -8.18 17.25
N HIS A 110 -4.24 -7.35 16.21
CA HIS A 110 -3.04 -6.52 16.03
C HIS A 110 -2.93 -5.42 17.11
N SER A 111 -4.04 -4.79 17.48
CA SER A 111 -4.05 -3.77 18.54
C SER A 111 -3.67 -4.36 19.90
N ALA A 112 -4.18 -5.56 20.23
CA ALA A 112 -3.82 -6.26 21.45
C ALA A 112 -2.32 -6.59 21.51
N GLY A 113 -1.72 -6.94 20.37
CA GLY A 113 -0.27 -7.15 20.26
C GLY A 113 0.52 -5.91 20.62
N VAL A 114 0.13 -4.75 20.07
CA VAL A 114 0.78 -3.47 20.37
C VAL A 114 0.60 -3.06 21.84
N VAL A 115 -0.62 -3.17 22.38
CA VAL A 115 -0.88 -2.88 23.79
C VAL A 115 -0.05 -3.78 24.71
N SER A 116 0.06 -5.06 24.37
CA SER A 116 0.86 -6.02 25.14
C SER A 116 2.35 -5.65 25.16
N ILE A 117 2.91 -5.17 24.04
CA ILE A 117 4.29 -4.65 24.03
C ILE A 117 4.41 -3.40 24.90
N LEU A 118 3.47 -2.47 24.81
CA LEU A 118 3.49 -1.23 25.59
C LEU A 118 3.44 -1.50 27.10
N ILE A 119 2.66 -2.49 27.53
CA ILE A 119 2.55 -2.90 28.94
C ILE A 119 3.80 -3.63 29.42
N ASN A 120 4.29 -4.61 28.63
CA ASN A 120 5.36 -5.51 29.06
C ASN A 120 6.77 -4.97 28.79
N GLY A 121 6.90 -3.93 27.95
CA GLY A 121 8.17 -3.41 27.47
C GLY A 121 8.96 -4.39 26.60
N ASN A 122 8.38 -5.53 26.21
CA ASN A 122 9.04 -6.57 25.42
C ASN A 122 8.04 -7.33 24.54
N TYR A 123 8.47 -7.71 23.34
CA TYR A 123 7.67 -8.44 22.35
C TYR A 123 7.55 -9.95 22.66
N ASP A 124 8.52 -10.52 23.37
CA ASP A 124 8.61 -11.95 23.68
C ASP A 124 7.65 -12.42 24.79
N LYS A 125 7.15 -11.50 25.61
CA LYS A 125 6.26 -11.78 26.76
C LYS A 125 4.79 -11.61 26.43
N THR A 126 4.45 -11.35 25.18
CA THR A 126 3.08 -10.95 24.82
C THR A 126 2.10 -12.11 24.80
N GLY A 127 2.55 -13.35 24.58
CA GLY A 127 1.68 -14.51 24.36
C GLY A 127 0.82 -14.43 23.09
N ILE A 128 0.99 -13.37 22.29
CA ILE A 128 0.20 -13.11 21.07
C ILE A 128 1.00 -13.56 19.86
N TRP A 129 0.46 -14.53 19.14
CA TRP A 129 1.15 -15.18 18.02
C TRP A 129 1.56 -14.20 16.90
N TYR A 130 0.73 -13.20 16.60
CA TYR A 130 1.03 -12.18 15.59
C TYR A 130 2.31 -11.41 15.91
N VAL A 131 2.53 -11.07 17.18
CA VAL A 131 3.72 -10.33 17.63
C VAL A 131 4.98 -11.15 17.37
N MET A 132 4.91 -12.47 17.62
CA MET A 132 6.05 -13.36 17.39
C MET A 132 6.36 -13.55 15.91
N GLN A 133 5.34 -13.51 15.05
CA GLN A 133 5.52 -13.70 13.62
C GLN A 133 6.05 -12.44 12.92
N TYR A 134 5.70 -11.26 13.42
CA TYR A 134 5.97 -9.97 12.78
C TYR A 134 6.52 -8.90 13.77
N PRO A 135 7.52 -9.21 14.63
CA PRO A 135 7.86 -8.35 15.76
C PRO A 135 8.33 -6.96 15.34
N GLY A 136 9.00 -6.83 14.19
CA GLY A 136 9.39 -5.52 13.67
C GLY A 136 8.20 -4.60 13.39
N ALA A 137 7.10 -5.16 12.87
CA ALA A 137 5.88 -4.39 12.63
C ALA A 137 5.25 -3.94 13.95
N PHE A 138 5.13 -4.85 14.91
CA PHE A 138 4.51 -4.56 16.20
C PHE A 138 5.33 -3.60 17.05
N ILE A 139 6.65 -3.70 17.04
CA ILE A 139 7.54 -2.73 17.70
C ILE A 139 7.37 -1.36 17.06
N LEU A 140 7.42 -1.26 15.73
CA LEU A 140 7.24 0.01 15.01
C LEU A 140 5.88 0.65 15.32
N LEU A 141 4.80 -0.15 15.27
CA LEU A 141 3.46 0.33 15.59
C LEU A 141 3.32 0.72 17.07
N SER A 142 3.97 0.02 17.99
CA SER A 142 4.00 0.39 19.42
C SER A 142 4.72 1.72 19.64
N VAL A 143 5.86 1.94 18.97
CA VAL A 143 6.56 3.23 18.99
C VAL A 143 5.68 4.32 18.40
N ALA A 144 4.97 4.04 17.31
CA ALA A 144 4.07 5.02 16.68
C ALA A 144 2.91 5.41 17.62
N VAL A 145 2.30 4.44 18.31
CA VAL A 145 1.29 4.71 19.34
C VAL A 145 1.90 5.56 20.48
N LEU A 146 3.05 5.15 21.01
CA LEU A 146 3.72 5.85 22.11
C LEU A 146 4.07 7.30 21.77
N VAL A 147 4.65 7.54 20.60
CA VAL A 147 5.05 8.89 20.13
C VAL A 147 3.84 9.76 19.81
N SER A 148 2.76 9.17 19.31
CA SER A 148 1.53 9.93 19.02
C SER A 148 0.82 10.45 20.27
N GLY A 149 1.05 9.79 21.42
CA GLY A 149 0.32 10.06 22.66
C GLY A 149 -1.18 9.72 22.61
N LEU A 150 -1.66 9.15 21.51
CA LEU A 150 -3.04 8.71 21.36
C LEU A 150 -3.28 7.41 22.10
N ASP A 151 -4.50 7.21 22.59
CA ASP A 151 -4.89 5.89 23.08
C ASP A 151 -4.81 4.87 21.92
N PRO A 152 -4.44 3.60 22.20
CA PRO A 152 -4.21 2.61 21.15
C PRO A 152 -5.42 2.38 20.23
N ILE A 153 -6.65 2.47 20.75
CA ILE A 153 -7.85 2.22 19.96
C ILE A 153 -8.12 3.38 19.01
N THR A 154 -8.00 4.62 19.47
CA THR A 154 -8.08 5.82 18.62
C THR A 154 -6.98 5.82 17.57
N PHE A 155 -5.74 5.49 17.94
CA PHE A 155 -4.64 5.38 16.97
C PHE A 155 -4.98 4.38 15.87
N VAL A 156 -5.44 3.20 16.26
CA VAL A 156 -5.80 2.11 15.36
C VAL A 156 -6.98 2.49 14.46
N LYS A 157 -7.99 3.18 15.00
CA LYS A 157 -9.14 3.69 14.24
C LYS A 157 -8.69 4.65 13.14
N TYR A 158 -7.80 5.59 13.44
CA TYR A 158 -7.32 6.60 12.50
C TYR A 158 -6.07 6.19 11.69
N TYR A 159 -5.50 5.01 11.95
CA TYR A 159 -4.35 4.49 11.22
C TYR A 159 -4.52 4.51 9.69
N PRO A 160 -5.67 4.12 9.10
CA PRO A 160 -5.84 4.16 7.65
C PRO A 160 -5.64 5.55 7.04
N ILE A 161 -5.94 6.63 7.78
CA ILE A 161 -5.69 8.02 7.34
C ILE A 161 -4.18 8.25 7.23
N MET A 162 -3.44 7.98 8.30
CA MET A 162 -1.99 8.16 8.34
C MET A 162 -1.30 7.32 7.26
N PHE A 163 -1.72 6.07 7.15
CA PHE A 163 -1.21 5.13 6.15
C PHE A 163 -1.45 5.63 4.72
N SER A 164 -2.65 6.14 4.42
CA SER A 164 -2.96 6.70 3.11
C SER A 164 -2.02 7.86 2.74
N GLY A 165 -1.68 8.70 3.71
CA GLY A 165 -0.72 9.80 3.51
C GLY A 165 0.66 9.30 3.09
N TYR A 166 1.21 8.33 3.81
CA TYR A 166 2.49 7.72 3.45
C TYR A 166 2.45 7.03 2.08
N ILE A 167 1.35 6.34 1.76
CA ILE A 167 1.18 5.68 0.46
C ILE A 167 1.22 6.70 -0.68
N VAL A 168 0.47 7.79 -0.58
CA VAL A 168 0.48 8.85 -1.60
C VAL A 168 1.86 9.45 -1.75
N LEU A 169 2.50 9.87 -0.66
CA LEU A 169 3.79 10.56 -0.71
C LEU A 169 4.89 9.66 -1.29
N VAL A 170 5.05 8.45 -0.78
CA VAL A 170 6.16 7.58 -1.19
C VAL A 170 5.94 7.04 -2.61
N SER A 171 4.71 6.67 -2.97
CA SER A 171 4.39 6.23 -4.35
C SER A 171 4.55 7.37 -5.36
N TYR A 172 4.11 8.58 -5.02
CA TYR A 172 4.31 9.75 -5.87
C TYR A 172 5.79 10.02 -6.13
N LEU A 173 6.62 10.03 -5.08
CA LEU A 173 8.07 10.22 -5.21
C LEU A 173 8.72 9.12 -6.07
N LEU A 174 8.23 7.88 -5.97
CA LEU A 174 8.70 6.77 -6.81
C LEU A 174 8.32 6.99 -8.28
N PHE A 175 7.05 7.29 -8.56
CA PHE A 175 6.56 7.50 -9.93
C PHE A 175 7.12 8.75 -10.59
N ARG A 176 7.47 9.79 -9.82
CA ARG A 176 8.21 10.95 -10.32
C ARG A 176 9.62 10.61 -10.79
N LYS A 177 10.23 9.55 -10.25
CA LYS A 177 11.53 9.04 -10.71
C LYS A 177 11.40 8.11 -11.91
N LEU A 178 10.36 7.29 -11.93
CA LEU A 178 10.12 6.31 -12.99
C LEU A 178 9.67 6.96 -14.31
N PHE A 179 8.80 7.98 -14.23
CA PHE A 179 8.23 8.60 -15.41
C PHE A 179 8.82 9.99 -15.66
N PRO A 180 9.46 10.23 -16.83
CA PRO A 180 9.93 11.56 -17.22
C PRO A 180 8.77 12.57 -17.34
N ASN A 181 7.62 12.11 -17.86
CA ASN A 181 6.42 12.94 -18.00
C ASN A 181 5.68 13.05 -16.67
N LYS A 182 5.53 14.28 -16.16
CA LYS A 182 4.78 14.56 -14.92
C LYS A 182 3.35 14.04 -14.95
N LYS A 183 2.64 14.19 -16.07
CA LYS A 183 1.25 13.71 -16.20
C LYS A 183 1.16 12.20 -16.05
N MET A 184 2.13 11.46 -16.60
CA MET A 184 2.20 10.01 -16.40
C MET A 184 2.44 9.64 -14.93
N SER A 185 3.31 10.36 -14.22
CA SER A 185 3.46 10.17 -12.78
C SER A 185 2.15 10.44 -12.02
N TYR A 186 1.36 11.43 -12.46
CA TYR A 186 0.07 11.76 -11.84
C TYR A 186 -0.92 10.60 -12.00
N PHE A 187 -1.12 10.13 -13.23
CA PHE A 187 -1.98 8.97 -13.50
C PHE A 187 -1.51 7.71 -12.78
N ALA A 188 -0.20 7.43 -12.78
CA ALA A 188 0.34 6.27 -12.06
C ALA A 188 0.07 6.36 -10.55
N THR A 189 0.19 7.55 -9.96
CA THR A 189 -0.10 7.77 -8.53
C THR A 189 -1.59 7.57 -8.24
N ILE A 190 -2.48 8.18 -9.02
CA ILE A 190 -3.94 8.01 -8.86
C ILE A 190 -4.33 6.53 -9.00
N PHE A 191 -3.79 5.84 -10.01
CA PHE A 191 -4.06 4.43 -10.25
C PHE A 191 -3.55 3.54 -9.12
N PHE A 192 -2.31 3.76 -8.67
CA PHE A 192 -1.73 3.00 -7.55
C PHE A 192 -2.51 3.21 -6.25
N VAL A 193 -2.83 4.46 -5.92
CA VAL A 193 -3.55 4.82 -4.68
C VAL A 193 -4.96 4.25 -4.70
N SER A 194 -5.70 4.40 -5.81
CA SER A 194 -7.04 3.81 -5.92
C SER A 194 -7.00 2.29 -5.89
N GLY A 195 -6.02 1.66 -6.53
CA GLY A 195 -5.95 0.21 -6.61
C GLY A 195 -5.44 -0.49 -5.37
N SER A 196 -4.53 0.15 -4.64
CA SER A 196 -4.01 -0.38 -3.39
C SER A 196 -5.08 -0.50 -2.29
N VAL A 197 -6.14 0.31 -2.34
CA VAL A 197 -7.30 0.20 -1.42
C VAL A 197 -8.00 -1.16 -1.53
N TRP A 198 -8.04 -1.72 -2.74
CA TRP A 198 -8.77 -2.96 -3.04
C TRP A 198 -7.87 -4.18 -2.99
N ALA A 199 -6.63 -4.04 -3.46
CA ALA A 199 -5.68 -5.12 -3.55
C ALA A 199 -4.94 -5.40 -2.24
N LEU A 200 -4.80 -4.40 -1.36
CA LEU A 200 -3.93 -4.48 -0.19
C LEU A 200 -4.74 -4.27 1.11
N PRO A 201 -4.34 -4.93 2.22
CA PRO A 201 -4.95 -4.66 3.52
C PRO A 201 -4.75 -3.20 3.91
N LYS A 202 -5.85 -2.46 4.05
CA LYS A 202 -5.85 -1.03 4.42
C LYS A 202 -6.04 -0.77 5.92
N HIS A 203 -6.09 -1.84 6.72
CA HIS A 203 -6.30 -1.80 8.15
C HIS A 203 -4.99 -1.86 8.92
N PHE A 204 -5.04 -1.66 10.23
CA PHE A 204 -3.88 -1.70 11.09
C PHE A 204 -3.36 -3.14 11.19
N CYS A 205 -2.30 -3.42 10.43
CA CYS A 205 -1.67 -4.73 10.30
C CYS A 205 -0.22 -4.61 9.81
N PRO A 206 0.60 -5.66 9.93
CA PRO A 206 1.99 -5.67 9.47
C PRO A 206 2.21 -5.37 7.98
N ASN A 207 1.20 -5.61 7.14
CA ASN A 207 1.30 -5.45 5.69
C ASN A 207 1.46 -3.98 5.28
N GLY A 208 0.85 -3.05 6.02
CA GLY A 208 0.94 -1.62 5.75
C GLY A 208 2.37 -1.10 5.86
N PRO A 209 3.02 -1.20 7.04
CA PRO A 209 4.40 -0.78 7.20
C PRO A 209 5.36 -1.48 6.23
N ALA A 210 5.15 -2.77 5.96
CA ALA A 210 5.94 -3.50 4.96
C ALA A 210 5.84 -2.86 3.57
N LEU A 211 4.63 -2.51 3.11
CA LEU A 211 4.43 -1.83 1.82
C LEU A 211 5.14 -0.48 1.74
N ILE A 212 5.11 0.32 2.81
CA ILE A 212 5.86 1.58 2.86
C ILE A 212 7.36 1.33 2.74
N LEU A 213 7.90 0.34 3.48
CA LEU A 213 9.30 -0.06 3.38
C LEU A 213 9.68 -0.51 1.97
N TYR A 214 8.82 -1.29 1.29
CA TYR A 214 9.01 -1.66 -0.11
C TYR A 214 9.16 -0.43 -1.00
N LEU A 215 8.20 0.49 -0.95
CA LEU A 215 8.20 1.69 -1.78
C LEU A 215 9.44 2.56 -1.50
N LEU A 216 9.88 2.66 -0.24
CA LEU A 216 11.11 3.36 0.14
C LEU A 216 12.36 2.69 -0.43
N ILE A 217 12.46 1.36 -0.34
CA ILE A 217 13.57 0.59 -0.91
C ILE A 217 13.65 0.84 -2.41
N PHE A 218 12.54 0.71 -3.15
CA PHE A 218 12.51 0.99 -4.59
C PHE A 218 12.91 2.44 -4.90
N ASN A 219 12.41 3.39 -4.12
CA ASN A 219 12.70 4.81 -4.29
C ASN A 219 14.20 5.13 -4.13
N LEU A 220 14.88 4.46 -3.20
CA LEU A 220 16.33 4.60 -2.98
C LEU A 220 17.16 3.84 -4.01
N ALA A 221 16.78 2.59 -4.31
CA ALA A 221 17.47 1.72 -5.26
C ALA A 221 17.47 2.31 -6.68
N LEU A 222 16.40 2.99 -7.07
CA LEU A 222 16.29 3.65 -8.38
C LEU A 222 16.88 5.07 -8.40
N SER A 223 17.50 5.52 -7.31
CA SER A 223 18.13 6.85 -7.29
C SER A 223 19.51 6.82 -7.92
N LYS A 224 19.92 7.93 -8.57
CA LYS A 224 21.27 8.08 -9.16
C LYS A 224 22.41 7.85 -8.16
N LYS A 225 22.12 8.00 -6.86
CA LYS A 225 23.04 7.84 -5.73
C LYS A 225 22.80 6.53 -4.96
N ALA A 226 22.29 5.48 -5.62
CA ALA A 226 21.98 4.21 -4.98
C ALA A 226 23.19 3.60 -4.24
N LEU A 227 24.39 3.71 -4.82
CA LEU A 227 25.64 3.23 -4.20
C LEU A 227 25.95 3.94 -2.88
N GLU A 228 25.82 5.28 -2.84
CA GLU A 228 25.97 6.07 -1.60
C GLU A 228 24.91 5.71 -0.54
N LYS A 229 23.75 5.21 -0.99
CA LYS A 229 22.60 4.87 -0.15
C LYS A 229 22.52 3.38 0.18
N THR A 230 23.53 2.59 -0.17
CA THR A 230 23.53 1.13 0.00
C THR A 230 23.29 0.72 1.46
N LEU A 231 23.91 1.41 2.42
CA LEU A 231 23.70 1.14 3.84
C LEU A 231 22.23 1.34 4.26
N LEU A 232 21.60 2.43 3.81
CA LEU A 232 20.19 2.69 4.12
C LEU A 232 19.27 1.64 3.47
N ILE A 233 19.58 1.22 2.25
CA ILE A 233 18.85 0.13 1.58
C ILE A 233 18.99 -1.18 2.38
N ILE A 234 20.20 -1.50 2.86
CA ILE A 234 20.45 -2.67 3.72
C ILE A 234 19.62 -2.60 5.00
N LEU A 235 19.60 -1.46 5.69
CA LEU A 235 18.84 -1.27 6.92
C LEU A 235 17.32 -1.40 6.69
N LEU A 236 16.80 -0.84 5.60
CA LEU A 236 15.39 -0.98 5.23
C LEU A 236 15.05 -2.43 4.85
N THR A 237 15.95 -3.14 4.16
CA THR A 237 15.77 -4.56 3.85
C THR A 237 15.85 -5.44 5.10
N ALA A 238 16.69 -5.12 6.08
CA ALA A 238 16.65 -5.82 7.37
C ALA A 238 15.33 -5.54 8.10
N SER A 239 14.86 -4.29 8.07
CA SER A 239 13.60 -3.87 8.71
C SER A 239 12.39 -4.59 8.13
N ILE A 240 12.33 -4.76 6.81
CA ILE A 240 11.18 -5.42 6.18
C ILE A 240 11.16 -6.93 6.43
N ILE A 241 12.32 -7.56 6.60
CA ILE A 241 12.43 -8.99 6.95
C ILE A 241 11.75 -9.26 8.30
N VAL A 242 12.02 -8.43 9.31
CA VAL A 242 11.41 -8.56 10.64
C VAL A 242 9.98 -8.02 10.72
N THR A 243 9.55 -7.23 9.73
CA THR A 243 8.19 -6.64 9.66
C THR A 243 7.22 -7.60 8.98
N HIS A 244 7.59 -8.22 7.85
CA HIS A 244 6.72 -9.12 7.10
C HIS A 244 7.54 -10.10 6.23
N PRO A 245 7.93 -11.27 6.78
CA PRO A 245 8.87 -12.18 6.13
C PRO A 245 8.28 -12.94 4.93
N THR A 246 6.96 -13.10 4.85
CA THR A 246 6.29 -13.78 3.74
C THR A 246 6.30 -12.97 2.44
N THR A 247 6.66 -11.69 2.49
CA THR A 247 6.86 -10.87 1.28
C THR A 247 8.29 -10.93 0.73
N ILE A 248 9.20 -11.72 1.33
CA ILE A 248 10.58 -11.87 0.87
C ILE A 248 10.72 -12.55 -0.50
N PRO A 249 9.88 -13.52 -0.93
CA PRO A 249 9.87 -13.97 -2.33
C PRO A 249 9.58 -12.82 -3.30
N PHE A 250 8.69 -11.90 -2.92
CA PHE A 250 8.40 -10.70 -3.70
C PHE A 250 9.60 -9.74 -3.73
N LEU A 251 10.32 -9.61 -2.61
CA LEU A 251 11.56 -8.83 -2.52
C LEU A 251 12.70 -9.48 -3.29
N ILE A 252 12.81 -10.82 -3.33
CA ILE A 252 13.81 -11.56 -4.12
C ILE A 252 13.50 -11.40 -5.60
N VAL A 253 12.24 -11.56 -6.03
CA VAL A 253 11.82 -11.29 -7.42
C VAL A 253 12.10 -9.83 -7.78
N SER A 254 11.77 -8.90 -6.89
CA SER A 254 12.01 -7.46 -7.12
C SER A 254 13.50 -7.09 -7.10
N ALA A 255 14.29 -7.65 -6.19
CA ALA A 255 15.71 -7.40 -6.01
C ALA A 255 16.59 -8.30 -6.89
N THR A 256 16.02 -9.21 -7.67
CA THR A 256 16.68 -9.83 -8.83
C THR A 256 16.30 -9.07 -10.10
N LEU A 257 15.04 -8.65 -10.24
CA LEU A 257 14.59 -7.82 -11.36
C LEU A 257 15.26 -6.44 -11.37
N ILE A 258 15.51 -5.79 -10.22
CA ILE A 258 16.19 -4.48 -10.17
C ILE A 258 17.66 -4.59 -10.61
N PRO A 259 18.52 -5.47 -10.08
CA PRO A 259 19.88 -5.64 -10.56
C PRO A 259 19.95 -6.21 -11.96
N VAL A 260 19.04 -7.11 -12.38
CA VAL A 260 18.98 -7.59 -13.77
C VAL A 260 18.59 -6.45 -14.69
N ALA A 261 17.54 -5.67 -14.39
CA ALA A 261 17.19 -4.48 -15.14
C ALA A 261 18.33 -3.45 -15.11
N SER A 262 18.97 -3.25 -13.97
CA SER A 262 20.10 -2.33 -13.82
C SER A 262 21.31 -2.81 -14.62
N ILE A 263 21.67 -4.09 -14.62
CA ILE A 263 22.77 -4.67 -15.40
C ILE A 263 22.43 -4.63 -16.89
N LEU A 264 21.20 -4.92 -17.30
CA LEU A 264 20.72 -4.79 -18.68
C LEU A 264 20.69 -3.33 -19.16
N LEU A 265 20.45 -2.38 -18.26
CA LEU A 265 20.49 -0.94 -18.52
C LEU A 265 21.94 -0.38 -18.47
N TYR A 266 22.80 -0.90 -17.58
CA TYR A 266 24.14 -0.39 -17.24
C TYR A 266 25.24 -0.98 -18.14
N LYS A 267 25.20 -2.28 -18.49
CA LYS A 267 26.10 -2.88 -19.51
C LYS A 267 25.95 -2.24 -20.90
N ARG A 268 24.96 -1.38 -21.08
CA ARG A 268 24.61 -0.77 -22.36
C ARG A 268 24.91 0.72 -22.42
N ILE A 269 25.44 1.34 -21.36
CA ILE A 269 25.67 2.80 -21.29
C ILE A 269 27.14 3.18 -21.45
N GLU A 270 28.13 2.39 -21.01
CA GLU A 270 29.53 2.79 -21.23
C GLU A 270 30.52 1.63 -21.07
N ASN A 271 31.58 1.66 -21.89
CA ASN A 271 32.69 0.73 -21.94
C ASN A 271 33.65 0.96 -20.76
N ILE A 272 33.14 0.99 -19.53
CA ILE A 272 33.93 1.15 -18.32
C ILE A 272 34.46 -0.22 -17.91
N SER A 273 35.80 -0.31 -17.77
CA SER A 273 36.46 -1.52 -17.27
C SER A 273 35.86 -1.91 -15.93
N LEU A 274 35.39 -3.16 -15.85
CA LEU A 274 34.99 -3.78 -14.58
C LEU A 274 36.25 -3.89 -13.73
N ASN A 275 36.50 -2.88 -12.90
CA ASN A 275 37.51 -3.00 -11.88
C ASN A 275 37.06 -4.13 -10.94
N ASN A 276 37.84 -5.21 -10.88
CA ASN A 276 37.52 -6.49 -10.22
C ASN A 276 37.48 -6.40 -8.67
N GLY A 277 37.35 -5.19 -8.12
CA GLY A 277 37.18 -4.95 -6.71
C GLY A 277 35.87 -5.55 -6.19
N TRP A 278 35.95 -6.16 -5.02
CA TRP A 278 34.81 -6.61 -4.24
C TRP A 278 34.03 -5.39 -3.74
N SER A 279 32.88 -5.09 -4.34
CA SER A 279 32.00 -4.01 -3.89
C SER A 279 30.87 -4.55 -3.01
N LEU A 280 30.47 -3.78 -1.99
CA LEU A 280 29.40 -4.13 -1.04
C LEU A 280 28.07 -4.51 -1.77
N SER A 281 27.83 -3.91 -2.94
CA SER A 281 26.69 -4.20 -3.80
C SER A 281 26.66 -5.65 -4.33
N LYS A 282 27.81 -6.29 -4.52
CA LYS A 282 27.91 -7.70 -4.98
C LYS A 282 27.51 -8.69 -3.86
N PHE A 283 27.69 -8.30 -2.61
CA PHE A 283 27.33 -9.12 -1.44
C PHE A 283 25.88 -8.93 -0.98
N PHE A 284 25.20 -7.88 -1.45
CA PHE A 284 23.84 -7.57 -1.04
C PHE A 284 22.85 -8.74 -1.24
N PRO A 285 22.83 -9.48 -2.37
CA PRO A 285 21.94 -10.62 -2.52
C PRO A 285 22.25 -11.75 -1.53
N ILE A 286 23.52 -12.03 -1.28
CA ILE A 286 23.97 -13.06 -0.33
C ILE A 286 23.53 -12.68 1.09
N PHE A 287 23.73 -11.42 1.48
CA PHE A 287 23.28 -10.88 2.77
C PHE A 287 21.77 -11.02 2.98
N VAL A 288 20.98 -10.68 1.95
CA VAL A 288 19.51 -10.81 1.99
C VAL A 288 19.07 -12.27 2.13
N ILE A 289 19.72 -13.19 1.41
CA ILE A 289 19.44 -14.63 1.50
C ILE A 289 19.76 -15.15 2.90
N ILE A 290 20.93 -14.79 3.46
CA ILE A 290 21.32 -15.22 4.81
C ILE A 290 20.32 -14.70 5.84
N LEU A 291 20.02 -13.40 5.86
CA LEU A 291 19.06 -12.84 6.81
C LEU A 291 17.68 -13.47 6.69
N TRP A 292 17.21 -13.70 5.47
CA TRP A 292 15.92 -14.36 5.25
C TRP A 292 15.90 -15.80 5.77
N PHE A 293 16.96 -16.55 5.49
CA PHE A 293 17.07 -17.94 5.92
C PHE A 293 17.17 -18.04 7.44
N THR A 294 17.99 -17.18 8.07
CA THR A 294 18.08 -17.05 9.53
C THR A 294 16.72 -16.70 10.15
N TRP A 295 15.99 -15.75 9.56
CA TRP A 295 14.65 -15.40 10.02
C TRP A 295 13.63 -16.53 9.82
N SER A 296 13.70 -17.25 8.70
CA SER A 296 12.82 -18.39 8.43
C SER A 296 13.08 -19.54 9.38
N ILE A 297 14.34 -19.77 9.78
CA ILE A 297 14.69 -20.72 10.83
C ILE A 297 14.13 -20.27 12.18
N PHE A 298 14.29 -19.00 12.53
CA PHE A 298 13.71 -18.41 13.75
C PHE A 298 12.19 -18.53 13.80
N ASN A 299 11.50 -18.26 12.69
CA ASN A 299 10.05 -18.43 12.59
C ASN A 299 9.64 -19.91 12.57
N ALA A 300 10.41 -20.80 11.93
CA ALA A 300 10.07 -22.22 11.82
C ALA A 300 9.99 -22.91 13.18
N THR A 301 10.80 -22.50 14.18
CA THR A 301 10.70 -23.05 15.54
C THR A 301 9.39 -22.68 16.24
N GLY A 302 8.85 -21.47 16.01
CA GLY A 302 7.55 -21.04 16.56
C GLY A 302 6.34 -21.47 15.72
N VAL A 303 6.45 -21.38 14.39
CA VAL A 303 5.38 -21.66 13.43
C VAL A 303 5.10 -23.15 13.33
N LEU A 304 6.11 -24.04 13.38
CA LEU A 304 5.87 -25.49 13.36
C LEU A 304 5.11 -25.95 14.61
N THR A 305 5.46 -25.42 15.78
CA THR A 305 4.75 -25.67 17.05
C THR A 305 3.33 -25.08 17.03
N TYR A 306 3.11 -23.95 16.37
CA TYR A 306 1.78 -23.35 16.25
C TYR A 306 0.89 -24.07 15.22
N ILE A 307 1.43 -24.43 14.05
CA ILE A 307 0.72 -25.19 13.02
C ILE A 307 0.31 -26.55 13.60
N THR A 308 1.22 -27.27 14.27
CA THR A 308 0.87 -28.55 14.92
C THR A 308 -0.25 -28.40 15.94
N LYS A 309 -0.22 -27.35 16.79
CA LYS A 309 -1.31 -27.05 17.73
C LYS A 309 -2.62 -26.66 17.04
N THR A 310 -2.57 -25.91 15.96
CA THR A 310 -3.75 -25.45 15.20
C THR A 310 -4.40 -26.60 14.43
N VAL A 311 -3.58 -27.45 13.80
CA VAL A 311 -4.02 -28.69 13.15
C VAL A 311 -4.65 -29.63 14.17
N ALA A 312 -4.04 -29.81 15.35
CA ALA A 312 -4.62 -30.59 16.43
C ALA A 312 -5.96 -30.04 16.91
N ARG A 313 -6.11 -28.72 17.05
CA ARG A 313 -7.39 -28.07 17.39
C ARG A 313 -8.42 -28.23 16.28
N PHE A 314 -8.04 -28.03 15.02
CA PHE A 314 -8.93 -28.21 13.88
C PHE A 314 -9.49 -29.63 13.83
N PHE A 315 -8.64 -30.65 13.97
CA PHE A 315 -9.10 -32.04 14.03
C PHE A 315 -9.93 -32.35 15.28
N GLY A 316 -9.64 -31.71 16.41
CA GLY A 316 -10.50 -31.78 17.60
C GLY A 316 -11.90 -31.19 17.35
N SER A 317 -11.97 -29.97 16.82
CA SER A 317 -13.23 -29.29 16.50
C SER A 317 -13.99 -29.97 15.37
N LEU A 318 -13.30 -30.53 14.38
CA LEU A 318 -13.89 -31.31 13.30
C LEU A 318 -14.44 -32.63 13.83
N SER A 319 -13.75 -33.28 14.77
CA SER A 319 -14.25 -34.47 15.46
C SER A 319 -15.50 -34.17 16.28
N GLU A 320 -15.55 -33.02 16.97
CA GLU A 320 -16.74 -32.55 17.69
C GLU A 320 -17.88 -32.13 16.75
N PHE A 321 -17.56 -31.54 15.60
CA PHE A 321 -18.55 -31.17 14.60
C PHE A 321 -19.14 -32.39 13.89
N ILE A 322 -18.33 -33.41 13.58
CA ILE A 322 -18.79 -34.68 13.01
C ILE A 322 -19.63 -35.46 14.02
N SER A 323 -19.35 -35.33 15.32
CA SER A 323 -20.16 -35.97 16.37
C SER A 323 -21.45 -35.23 16.70
N LEU A 324 -21.59 -33.96 16.28
CA LEU A 324 -22.81 -33.17 16.42
C LEU A 324 -23.53 -33.06 15.06
N GLU A 325 -24.54 -33.90 14.85
CA GLU A 325 -25.46 -33.91 13.70
C GLU A 325 -26.23 -32.57 13.55
N ARG A 326 -25.57 -31.51 13.07
CA ARG A 326 -26.20 -30.21 12.75
C ARG A 326 -25.77 -29.70 11.39
N THR A 327 -26.37 -30.28 10.36
CA THR A 327 -26.36 -29.83 8.97
C THR A 327 -27.69 -29.16 8.65
N ALA A 328 -27.67 -27.85 8.31
CA ALA A 328 -28.50 -27.28 7.21
C ALA A 328 -28.61 -25.74 7.20
N GLU A 329 -28.31 -25.00 8.27
CA GLU A 329 -28.84 -23.62 8.38
C GLU A 329 -27.97 -22.48 7.82
N ARG A 330 -26.79 -22.74 7.21
CA ARG A 330 -25.82 -21.67 6.85
C ARG A 330 -25.65 -21.35 5.37
N LEU A 331 -26.45 -21.91 4.47
CA LEU A 331 -26.25 -21.75 3.01
C LEU A 331 -27.00 -20.57 2.35
N HIS A 332 -27.79 -19.78 3.09
CA HIS A 332 -28.67 -18.76 2.51
C HIS A 332 -28.09 -17.33 2.34
N THR A 333 -26.83 -17.06 2.68
CA THR A 333 -26.29 -15.67 2.69
C THR A 333 -25.23 -15.38 1.61
N THR A 334 -25.12 -16.20 0.56
CA THR A 334 -23.95 -16.22 -0.36
C THR A 334 -23.98 -15.24 -1.55
N SER A 335 -25.13 -14.66 -1.93
CA SER A 335 -25.25 -13.96 -3.23
C SER A 335 -24.48 -12.62 -3.35
N PRO A 336 -24.53 -11.67 -2.41
CA PRO A 336 -23.84 -10.38 -2.54
C PRO A 336 -22.34 -10.45 -2.24
N LEU A 337 -21.95 -11.34 -1.31
CA LEU A 337 -20.56 -11.58 -0.94
C LEU A 337 -19.75 -12.11 -2.13
N ILE A 338 -20.35 -13.01 -2.93
CA ILE A 338 -19.73 -13.56 -4.14
C ILE A 338 -19.54 -12.46 -5.19
N ILE A 339 -20.52 -11.57 -5.40
CA ILE A 339 -20.39 -10.46 -6.36
C ILE A 339 -19.28 -9.50 -5.94
N GLY A 340 -19.25 -9.10 -4.66
CA GLY A 340 -18.19 -8.23 -4.12
C GLY A 340 -16.79 -8.86 -4.20
N GLN A 341 -16.67 -10.15 -3.89
CA GLN A 341 -15.42 -10.90 -4.03
C GLN A 341 -15.00 -11.04 -5.50
N THR A 342 -15.96 -11.26 -6.40
CA THR A 342 -15.71 -11.35 -7.85
C THR A 342 -15.24 -10.01 -8.40
N LEU A 343 -15.90 -8.91 -8.07
CA LEU A 343 -15.48 -7.55 -8.46
C LEU A 343 -14.10 -7.22 -7.91
N LYS A 344 -13.81 -7.56 -6.66
CA LYS A 344 -12.48 -7.41 -6.06
C LYS A 344 -11.42 -8.22 -6.80
N MET A 345 -11.74 -9.46 -7.19
CA MET A 345 -10.84 -10.32 -7.95
C MET A 345 -10.62 -9.80 -9.37
N SER A 346 -11.68 -9.41 -10.09
CA SER A 346 -11.61 -8.81 -11.42
C SER A 346 -10.80 -7.52 -11.41
N TYR A 347 -11.01 -6.66 -10.41
CA TYR A 347 -10.23 -5.45 -10.22
C TYR A 347 -8.76 -5.76 -9.93
N THR A 348 -8.47 -6.73 -9.06
CA THR A 348 -7.09 -7.14 -8.75
C THR A 348 -6.38 -7.70 -9.98
N ILE A 349 -7.07 -8.49 -10.79
CA ILE A 349 -6.54 -9.03 -12.06
C ILE A 349 -6.26 -7.88 -13.04
N LEU A 350 -7.23 -6.97 -13.23
CA LEU A 350 -7.07 -5.81 -14.11
C LEU A 350 -5.92 -4.91 -13.64
N TYR A 351 -5.84 -4.65 -12.34
CA TYR A 351 -4.76 -3.88 -11.73
C TYR A 351 -3.40 -4.52 -11.97
N THR A 352 -3.31 -5.85 -11.81
CA THR A 352 -2.08 -6.62 -12.06
C THR A 352 -1.69 -6.59 -13.52
N LEU A 353 -2.65 -6.79 -14.43
CA LEU A 353 -2.44 -6.73 -15.89
C LEU A 353 -2.00 -5.34 -16.34
N MET A 354 -2.67 -4.28 -15.89
CA MET A 354 -2.31 -2.90 -16.20
C MET A 354 -0.93 -2.54 -15.63
N SER A 355 -0.60 -2.99 -14.42
CA SER A 355 0.73 -2.80 -13.84
C SER A 355 1.81 -3.52 -14.64
N PHE A 356 1.53 -4.74 -15.10
CA PHE A 356 2.43 -5.54 -15.92
C PHE A 356 2.62 -4.95 -17.32
N ILE A 357 1.55 -4.55 -17.99
CA ILE A 357 1.60 -3.85 -19.28
C ILE A 357 2.33 -2.52 -19.14
N GLY A 358 2.06 -1.75 -18.08
CA GLY A 358 2.78 -0.50 -17.80
C GLY A 358 4.28 -0.72 -17.62
N ALA A 359 4.67 -1.78 -16.89
CA ALA A 359 6.07 -2.17 -16.75
C ALA A 359 6.69 -2.57 -18.11
N LEU A 360 5.97 -3.33 -18.95
CA LEU A 360 6.41 -3.70 -20.29
C LEU A 360 6.55 -2.47 -21.20
N CYS A 361 5.56 -1.58 -21.24
CA CYS A 361 5.61 -0.34 -22.02
C CYS A 361 6.80 0.54 -21.59
N LEU A 362 7.04 0.67 -20.28
CA LEU A 362 8.23 1.35 -19.77
C LEU A 362 9.53 0.71 -20.28
N THR A 363 9.62 -0.62 -20.28
CA THR A 363 10.78 -1.30 -20.86
C THR A 363 10.91 -1.01 -22.35
N PHE A 364 9.81 -1.08 -23.13
CA PHE A 364 9.80 -0.85 -24.58
C PHE A 364 10.12 0.60 -24.99
N ASP A 365 9.59 1.59 -24.28
CA ASP A 365 9.88 3.01 -24.57
C ASP A 365 11.34 3.35 -24.31
N VAL A 366 11.93 2.76 -23.27
CA VAL A 366 13.38 2.85 -23.02
C VAL A 366 14.17 2.22 -24.17
N PHE A 367 13.74 1.07 -24.70
CA PHE A 367 14.36 0.47 -25.88
C PHE A 367 14.23 1.34 -27.14
N LYS A 368 13.06 1.95 -27.36
CA LYS A 368 12.75 2.72 -28.58
C LYS A 368 13.48 4.06 -28.63
N LYS A 369 13.56 4.78 -27.50
CA LYS A 369 14.31 6.04 -27.40
C LYS A 369 15.79 5.83 -27.73
N LYS A 370 16.36 4.72 -27.27
CA LYS A 370 17.76 4.37 -27.49
C LYS A 370 18.08 3.87 -28.91
N LYS A 371 17.15 3.19 -29.59
CA LYS A 371 17.29 2.84 -31.02
C LYS A 371 17.39 4.10 -31.90
N ARG A 372 16.71 5.18 -31.53
CA ARG A 372 16.80 6.47 -32.24
C ARG A 372 18.14 7.16 -31.99
N GLU A 373 18.63 7.17 -30.76
CA GLU A 373 19.93 7.75 -30.42
C GLU A 373 21.09 7.04 -31.14
N ASN A 374 21.04 5.70 -31.25
CA ASN A 374 22.04 4.91 -31.98
C ASN A 374 21.89 4.93 -33.52
N ALA A 375 20.79 5.43 -34.07
CA ALA A 375 20.60 5.57 -35.52
C ALA A 375 21.10 6.94 -36.04
N HIS A 376 21.48 7.83 -35.14
CA HIS A 376 22.07 9.15 -35.44
C HIS A 376 23.57 9.22 -35.15
N LEU A 377 24.17 8.11 -34.74
CA LEU A 377 25.61 7.84 -34.71
C LEU A 377 25.94 6.90 -35.88
#